data_AF-A0AAE6UJU6-F1
#
_entry.id   AF-A0AAE6UJU6-F1
#
_cell.length_a   1.000
_cell.length_b   1.000
_cell.length_c   1.000
_cell.angle_alpha   90.00
_cell.angle_beta   90.00
_cell.angle_gamma   90.00
#
_symmetry.space_group_name_H-M   'P 1'
#
loop_
_entity.id
_entity.type
_entity.pdbx_description
1 polymer ?
#
loop_
_entity_poly.entity_id
_entity_poly.type
_entity_poly.pdbx_seq_one_letter_code
_entity_poly.pdbx_strand_id
1 'polypeptide(L)'
;MHIFIDESGTFVYAEEPSGWSTISAIVIPEKALGEAKNALDAFKAENGYASTDELKLGKLKDEISYFRLLARLERANCTLFGIATDAQLNTPGAVDAHKEGTAQGILKNLEKMRYEAGRKLLLHAADQVRRLSCQLHIQFICQIELMYYVVSQAITYYAQHDPATLSQFVWRVDQKALEKITEYEEVFERLSPAYLQMMSLSDPVMMIADFDYSHLAGYELLESETPVYLKDDYDIDVDLEKALNIQKIVRGDMQFVDSKEEFGIQLADLLSAGLRRCLRSGFKDSLRAATFLGRLMVQRVQNNYPLLLVSLGEEGTVDKPTAALINMMRRQQRPMLKREVGKS
;
A
#
# COMPACT_ATOMS: atom_id res chain seq x y z
N MET A 1 8.23 6.59 -10.88
CA MET A 1 6.85 6.17 -10.53
C MET A 1 6.29 7.08 -9.47
N HIS A 2 5.04 7.49 -9.64
CA HIS A 2 4.30 8.24 -8.65
C HIS A 2 3.28 7.34 -7.96
N ILE A 3 3.24 7.39 -6.63
CA ILE A 3 2.50 6.47 -5.78
C ILE A 3 1.66 7.32 -4.84
N PHE A 4 0.35 7.20 -4.97
CA PHE A 4 -0.61 7.98 -4.19
C PHE A 4 -1.40 7.03 -3.29
N ILE A 5 -1.45 7.34 -2.00
CA ILE A 5 -2.09 6.50 -0.98
C ILE A 5 -3.23 7.26 -0.33
N ASP A 6 -4.36 6.58 -0.21
CA ASP A 6 -5.46 7.01 0.65
C ASP A 6 -6.23 5.81 1.21
N GLU A 7 -7.06 6.07 2.20
CA GLU A 7 -7.84 5.10 2.95
C GLU A 7 -9.34 5.38 2.86
N SER A 8 -10.13 4.32 2.93
CA SER A 8 -11.57 4.40 3.12
C SER A 8 -11.95 3.44 4.22
N GLY A 9 -12.38 3.98 5.35
CA GLY A 9 -12.50 3.17 6.56
C GLY A 9 -12.89 4.01 7.73
N THR A 10 -13.33 3.37 8.80
CA THR A 10 -13.15 3.95 10.14
C THR A 10 -12.06 3.22 10.89
N PHE A 11 -11.71 1.98 10.51
CA PHE A 11 -10.73 1.15 11.23
C PHE A 11 -11.07 1.00 12.73
N VAL A 12 -12.34 1.12 13.08
CA VAL A 12 -12.87 0.91 14.43
C VAL A 12 -13.60 -0.42 14.43
N TYR A 13 -13.45 -1.18 15.52
CA TYR A 13 -14.19 -2.41 15.75
C TYR A 13 -15.70 -2.21 15.55
N ALA A 14 -16.33 -3.15 14.87
CA ALA A 14 -17.77 -3.22 14.70
C ALA A 14 -18.22 -4.67 14.95
N GLU A 15 -19.33 -4.84 15.68
CA GLU A 15 -19.88 -6.17 15.96
C GLU A 15 -20.40 -6.86 14.69
N GLU A 16 -20.90 -6.06 13.74
CA GLU A 16 -21.42 -6.52 12.47
C GLU A 16 -20.28 -6.99 11.54
N PRO A 17 -20.42 -8.16 10.89
CA PRO A 17 -19.45 -8.65 9.91
C PRO A 17 -19.40 -7.75 8.67
N SER A 18 -18.34 -7.89 7.87
CA SER A 18 -18.17 -7.14 6.62
C SER A 18 -18.04 -5.63 6.81
N GLY A 19 -17.52 -5.21 7.96
CA GLY A 19 -17.17 -3.83 8.30
C GLY A 19 -15.89 -3.36 7.61
N TRP A 20 -15.74 -3.69 6.31
CA TRP A 20 -14.49 -3.51 5.56
C TRP A 20 -13.98 -2.07 5.65
N SER A 21 -12.70 -1.95 5.99
CA SER A 21 -11.88 -0.75 5.82
C SER A 21 -10.74 -1.09 4.86
N THR A 22 -10.35 -0.15 4.01
CA THR A 22 -9.37 -0.38 2.96
C THR A 22 -8.35 0.75 2.91
N ILE A 23 -7.09 0.41 2.66
CA ILE A 23 -6.06 1.37 2.26
C ILE A 23 -5.62 0.99 0.85
N SER A 24 -5.45 1.96 -0.03
CA SER A 24 -5.13 1.70 -1.42
C SER A 24 -4.06 2.63 -1.95
N ALA A 25 -3.22 2.08 -2.81
CA ALA A 25 -2.20 2.81 -3.54
C ALA A 25 -2.46 2.72 -5.04
N ILE A 26 -2.52 3.85 -5.71
CA ILE A 26 -2.38 3.89 -7.18
C ILE A 26 -0.94 4.24 -7.53
N VAL A 27 -0.34 3.40 -8.36
CA VAL A 27 0.97 3.66 -8.97
C VAL A 27 0.75 4.10 -10.40
N ILE A 28 1.27 5.28 -10.71
CA ILE A 28 1.18 5.94 -12.01
C ILE A 28 2.61 6.02 -12.58
N PRO A 29 2.87 5.42 -13.76
CA PRO A 29 4.11 5.66 -14.50
C PRO A 29 4.32 7.14 -14.77
N GLU A 30 5.57 7.62 -14.71
CA GLU A 30 5.90 9.05 -14.92
C GLU A 30 5.27 9.60 -16.20
N LYS A 31 5.50 8.86 -17.30
CA LYS A 31 4.99 9.19 -18.64
C LYS A 31 3.45 9.21 -18.73
N ALA A 32 2.76 8.62 -17.77
CA ALA A 32 1.30 8.48 -17.75
C ALA A 32 0.59 9.49 -16.82
N LEU A 33 1.33 10.34 -16.10
CA LEU A 33 0.74 11.35 -15.20
C LEU A 33 -0.31 12.22 -15.90
N GLY A 34 0.02 12.73 -17.10
CA GLY A 34 -0.90 13.54 -17.89
C GLY A 34 -2.17 12.79 -18.31
N GLU A 35 -2.03 11.52 -18.72
CA GLU A 35 -3.17 10.68 -19.09
C GLU A 35 -4.06 10.35 -17.89
N ALA A 36 -3.46 10.03 -16.74
CA ALA A 36 -4.20 9.76 -15.50
C ALA A 36 -4.96 10.99 -15.00
N LYS A 37 -4.33 12.18 -15.07
CA LYS A 37 -5.01 13.45 -14.75
C LYS A 37 -6.17 13.72 -15.70
N ASN A 38 -5.97 13.55 -17.00
CA ASN A 38 -7.04 13.70 -18.00
C ASN A 38 -8.19 12.70 -17.77
N ALA A 39 -7.87 11.48 -17.31
CA ALA A 39 -8.88 10.48 -16.95
C ALA A 39 -9.76 10.95 -15.77
N LEU A 40 -9.15 11.55 -14.74
CA LEU A 40 -9.86 12.15 -13.61
C LEU A 40 -10.71 13.36 -14.07
N ASP A 41 -10.13 14.27 -14.85
CA ASP A 41 -10.84 15.46 -15.34
C ASP A 41 -12.06 15.08 -16.19
N ALA A 42 -11.92 14.07 -17.06
CA ALA A 42 -13.04 13.53 -17.84
C ALA A 42 -14.12 12.88 -16.95
N PHE A 43 -13.71 12.17 -15.90
CA PHE A 43 -14.64 11.59 -14.92
C PHE A 43 -15.42 12.67 -14.15
N LYS A 44 -14.76 13.76 -13.74
CA LYS A 44 -15.41 14.91 -13.10
C LYS A 44 -16.41 15.59 -14.04
N ALA A 45 -15.99 15.86 -15.28
CA ALA A 45 -16.83 16.49 -16.30
C ALA A 45 -18.09 15.66 -16.61
N GLU A 46 -17.95 14.33 -16.74
CA GLU A 46 -19.08 13.40 -16.95
C GLU A 46 -20.11 13.44 -15.82
N ASN A 47 -19.70 13.85 -14.62
CA ASN A 47 -20.56 13.98 -13.44
C ASN A 47 -21.00 15.43 -13.17
N GLY A 48 -20.60 16.38 -14.02
CA GLY A 48 -20.95 17.80 -13.91
C GLY A 48 -20.13 18.59 -12.87
N TYR A 49 -18.91 18.13 -12.57
CA TYR A 49 -17.98 18.80 -11.65
C TYR A 49 -16.89 19.52 -12.43
N ALA A 50 -16.40 20.65 -11.91
CA ALA A 50 -15.23 21.33 -12.45
C ALA A 50 -13.95 20.53 -12.14
N SER A 51 -12.87 20.77 -12.89
CA SER A 51 -11.57 20.10 -12.65
C SER A 51 -10.99 20.40 -11.26
N THR A 52 -11.32 21.57 -10.71
CA THR A 52 -10.93 22.01 -9.35
C THR A 52 -11.76 21.39 -8.24
N ASP A 53 -12.94 20.86 -8.55
CA ASP A 53 -13.82 20.30 -7.53
C ASP A 53 -13.39 18.88 -7.19
N GLU A 54 -13.47 18.52 -5.92
CA GLU A 54 -13.28 17.14 -5.49
C GLU A 54 -14.60 16.36 -5.64
N LEU A 55 -14.55 15.25 -6.39
CA LEU A 55 -15.68 14.36 -6.60
C LEU A 55 -15.50 13.07 -5.82
N LYS A 56 -16.30 12.89 -4.76
CA LYS A 56 -16.34 11.65 -3.97
C LYS A 56 -17.26 10.60 -4.61
N LEU A 57 -16.89 9.32 -4.49
CA LEU A 57 -17.63 8.19 -5.07
C LEU A 57 -19.11 8.12 -4.61
N GLY A 58 -19.41 8.55 -3.38
CA GLY A 58 -20.78 8.57 -2.85
C GLY A 58 -21.71 9.61 -3.50
N LYS A 59 -21.18 10.52 -4.32
CA LYS A 59 -21.96 11.56 -5.02
C LYS A 59 -22.30 11.22 -6.47
N LEU A 60 -21.90 10.04 -6.94
CA LEU A 60 -22.16 9.62 -8.31
C LEU A 60 -23.65 9.40 -8.56
N LYS A 61 -24.14 9.96 -9.68
CA LYS A 61 -25.49 9.68 -10.18
C LYS A 61 -25.57 8.30 -10.82
N ASP A 62 -24.48 7.87 -11.46
CA ASP A 62 -24.36 6.59 -12.13
C ASP A 62 -22.93 6.02 -12.04
N GLU A 63 -22.86 4.71 -11.85
CA GLU A 63 -21.62 3.95 -11.63
C GLU A 63 -20.84 3.71 -12.93
N ILE A 64 -21.48 3.86 -14.11
CA ILE A 64 -20.80 3.67 -15.40
C ILE A 64 -19.68 4.70 -15.61
N SER A 65 -19.83 5.93 -15.10
CA SER A 65 -18.75 6.93 -15.14
C SER A 65 -17.51 6.45 -14.39
N TYR A 66 -17.70 5.81 -13.23
CA TYR A 66 -16.61 5.22 -12.45
C TYR A 66 -15.95 4.05 -13.18
N PHE A 67 -16.71 3.15 -13.80
CA PHE A 67 -16.13 2.07 -14.60
C PHE A 67 -15.32 2.59 -15.81
N ARG A 68 -15.76 3.70 -16.43
CA ARG A 68 -14.99 4.36 -17.48
C ARG A 68 -13.70 4.98 -16.96
N LEU A 69 -13.70 5.58 -15.76
CA LEU A 69 -12.48 6.04 -15.09
C LEU A 69 -11.49 4.88 -14.93
N LEU A 70 -11.92 3.76 -14.34
CA LEU A 70 -11.07 2.58 -14.16
C LEU A 70 -10.48 2.07 -15.49
N ALA A 71 -11.30 2.02 -16.55
CA ALA A 71 -10.84 1.61 -17.88
C ALA A 71 -9.86 2.59 -18.55
N ARG A 72 -9.87 3.88 -18.17
CA ARG A 72 -8.90 4.88 -18.64
C ARG A 72 -7.58 4.75 -17.88
N LEU A 73 -7.64 4.58 -16.56
CA LEU A 73 -6.47 4.31 -15.73
C LEU A 73 -5.78 3.00 -16.16
N GLU A 74 -6.57 2.00 -16.57
CA GLU A 74 -6.05 0.75 -17.12
C GLU A 74 -5.21 1.00 -18.37
N ARG A 75 -5.76 1.78 -19.31
CA ARG A 75 -5.09 2.14 -20.57
C ARG A 75 -3.85 2.99 -20.36
N ALA A 76 -3.84 3.85 -19.35
CA ALA A 76 -2.68 4.63 -18.94
C ALA A 76 -1.60 3.78 -18.22
N ASN A 77 -1.78 2.45 -18.15
CA ASN A 77 -0.89 1.51 -17.47
C ASN A 77 -0.74 1.78 -15.96
N CYS A 78 -1.69 2.49 -15.33
CA CYS A 78 -1.70 2.64 -13.87
C CYS A 78 -1.99 1.30 -13.20
N THR A 79 -1.43 1.07 -12.02
CA THR A 79 -1.68 -0.14 -11.22
C THR A 79 -2.24 0.18 -9.84
N LEU A 80 -3.12 -0.68 -9.33
CA LEU A 80 -3.78 -0.56 -8.03
C LEU A 80 -3.28 -1.65 -7.09
N PHE A 81 -2.91 -1.24 -5.88
CA PHE A 81 -2.60 -2.11 -4.75
C PHE A 81 -3.55 -1.78 -3.61
N GLY A 82 -4.00 -2.78 -2.87
CA GLY A 82 -4.95 -2.56 -1.78
C GLY A 82 -4.80 -3.56 -0.66
N ILE A 83 -5.01 -3.04 0.55
CA ILE A 83 -5.22 -3.82 1.77
C ILE A 83 -6.66 -3.62 2.21
N ALA A 84 -7.28 -4.70 2.66
CA ALA A 84 -8.59 -4.67 3.30
C ALA A 84 -8.52 -5.37 4.66
N THR A 85 -9.23 -4.80 5.63
CA THR A 85 -9.37 -5.38 6.96
C THR A 85 -10.84 -5.34 7.37
N ASP A 86 -11.32 -6.41 8.00
CA ASP A 86 -12.67 -6.47 8.55
C ASP A 86 -12.67 -5.94 9.98
N ALA A 87 -13.49 -4.92 10.24
CA ALA A 87 -13.63 -4.33 11.57
C ALA A 87 -13.99 -5.37 12.64
N GLN A 88 -14.75 -6.41 12.29
CA GLN A 88 -15.18 -7.43 13.25
C GLN A 88 -14.02 -8.26 13.81
N LEU A 89 -13.00 -8.53 12.99
CA LEU A 89 -11.86 -9.36 13.41
C LEU A 89 -10.83 -8.59 14.25
N ASN A 90 -10.88 -7.25 14.20
CA ASN A 90 -9.98 -6.39 14.96
C ASN A 90 -10.61 -5.96 16.29
N THR A 91 -10.92 -6.94 17.15
CA THR A 91 -11.43 -6.64 18.49
C THR A 91 -10.43 -5.81 19.30
N PRO A 92 -10.87 -4.94 20.23
CA PRO A 92 -9.94 -4.16 21.04
C PRO A 92 -8.89 -5.02 21.76
N GLY A 93 -9.29 -6.17 22.30
CA GLY A 93 -8.37 -7.10 22.98
C GLY A 93 -7.32 -7.71 22.05
N ALA A 94 -7.69 -8.05 20.81
CA ALA A 94 -6.75 -8.53 19.80
C ALA A 94 -5.74 -7.45 19.40
N VAL A 95 -6.23 -6.22 19.17
CA VAL A 95 -5.37 -5.08 18.81
C VAL A 95 -4.41 -4.74 19.94
N ASP A 96 -4.87 -4.74 21.19
CA ASP A 96 -4.00 -4.51 22.35
C ASP A 96 -2.96 -5.63 22.53
N ALA A 97 -3.34 -6.89 22.31
CA ALA A 97 -2.40 -8.01 22.31
C ALA A 97 -1.34 -7.87 21.20
N HIS A 98 -1.74 -7.47 20.00
CA HIS A 98 -0.81 -7.20 18.90
C HIS A 98 0.13 -6.02 19.21
N LYS A 99 -0.39 -4.93 19.78
CA LYS A 99 0.41 -3.77 20.23
C LYS A 99 1.45 -4.19 21.27
N GLU A 100 1.04 -5.00 22.24
CA GLU A 100 1.95 -5.48 23.28
C GLU A 100 3.00 -6.44 22.71
N GLY A 101 2.63 -7.38 21.84
CA GLY A 101 3.57 -8.26 21.16
C GLY A 101 4.59 -7.48 20.32
N THR A 102 4.12 -6.44 19.62
CA THR A 102 5.00 -5.50 18.89
C THR A 102 5.97 -4.79 19.83
N ALA A 103 5.47 -4.20 20.92
CA ALA A 103 6.29 -3.48 21.88
C ALA A 103 7.35 -4.40 22.52
N GLN A 104 6.98 -5.65 22.82
CA GLN A 104 7.92 -6.67 23.29
C GLN A 104 8.96 -7.03 22.23
N GLY A 105 8.56 -7.15 20.96
CA GLY A 105 9.46 -7.36 19.83
C GLY A 105 10.53 -6.26 19.73
N ILE A 106 10.13 -4.99 19.87
CA ILE A 106 11.04 -3.83 19.90
C ILE A 106 12.02 -3.94 21.08
N LEU A 107 11.53 -4.36 22.25
CA LEU A 107 12.34 -4.44 23.48
C LEU A 107 13.18 -5.72 23.59
N LYS A 108 12.98 -6.71 22.72
CA LYS A 108 13.62 -8.04 22.77
C LYS A 108 15.15 -7.98 22.91
N ASN A 109 15.78 -6.98 22.27
CA ASN A 109 17.23 -6.81 22.28
C ASN A 109 17.70 -5.60 23.10
N LEU A 110 16.86 -5.04 23.98
CA LEU A 110 17.20 -3.85 24.78
C LEU A 110 18.49 -4.04 25.59
N GLU A 111 18.69 -5.22 26.18
CA GLU A 111 19.87 -5.51 26.99
C GLU A 111 21.16 -5.63 26.17
N LYS A 112 21.05 -6.02 24.89
CA LYS A 112 22.18 -6.11 23.94
C LYS A 112 22.64 -4.73 23.44
N MET A 113 21.82 -3.69 23.61
CA MET A 113 22.18 -2.34 23.20
C MET A 113 23.35 -1.80 24.01
N ARG A 114 24.45 -1.48 23.31
CA ARG A 114 25.69 -0.94 23.88
C ARG A 114 25.55 0.52 24.34
N TYR A 115 24.72 1.31 23.66
CA TYR A 115 24.57 2.75 23.89
C TYR A 115 23.26 3.10 24.58
N GLU A 116 23.34 3.93 25.62
CA GLU A 116 22.19 4.40 26.40
C GLU A 116 21.18 5.18 25.55
N ALA A 117 21.65 5.96 24.57
CA ALA A 117 20.78 6.65 23.63
C ALA A 117 19.90 5.68 22.82
N GLY A 118 20.48 4.55 22.37
CA GLY A 118 19.75 3.50 21.68
C GLY A 118 18.72 2.81 22.58
N ARG A 119 19.06 2.56 23.85
CA ARG A 119 18.13 2.02 24.85
C ARG A 119 16.91 2.93 25.05
N LYS A 120 17.15 4.23 25.23
CA LYS A 120 16.08 5.24 25.34
C LYS A 120 15.21 5.30 24.10
N LEU A 121 15.81 5.19 22.91
CA LEU A 121 15.07 5.17 21.64
C LEU A 121 14.14 3.95 21.55
N LEU A 122 14.61 2.75 21.89
CA LEU A 122 13.79 1.53 21.89
C LEU A 122 12.64 1.60 22.91
N LEU A 123 12.93 2.06 24.13
CA LEU A 123 11.91 2.25 25.17
C LEU A 123 10.83 3.23 24.72
N HIS A 124 11.24 4.34 24.11
CA HIS A 124 10.32 5.33 23.61
C HIS A 124 9.49 4.82 22.42
N ALA A 125 10.10 4.11 21.48
CA ALA A 125 9.38 3.49 20.36
C ALA A 125 8.32 2.48 20.84
N ALA A 126 8.66 1.63 21.81
CA ALA A 126 7.73 0.68 22.39
C ALA A 126 6.56 1.37 23.13
N ASP A 127 6.84 2.46 23.84
CA ASP A 127 5.80 3.28 24.49
C ASP A 127 4.88 3.96 23.48
N GLN A 128 5.42 4.47 22.36
CA GLN A 128 4.60 5.05 21.29
C GLN A 128 3.63 4.03 20.70
N VAL A 129 4.08 2.80 20.41
CA VAL A 129 3.20 1.72 19.93
C VAL A 129 2.07 1.46 20.94
N ARG A 130 2.38 1.38 22.24
CA ARG A 130 1.39 1.11 23.28
C ARG A 130 0.34 2.23 23.40
N ARG A 131 0.73 3.48 23.16
CA ARG A 131 -0.15 4.65 23.28
C ARG A 131 -1.07 4.86 22.09
N LEU A 132 -0.75 4.30 20.92
CA LEU A 132 -1.63 4.37 19.76
C LEU A 132 -3.04 3.88 20.11
N SER A 133 -4.05 4.62 19.67
CA SER A 133 -5.42 4.10 19.69
C SER A 133 -5.52 2.85 18.81
N CYS A 134 -6.50 1.97 19.10
CA CYS A 134 -6.70 0.76 18.29
C CYS A 134 -6.84 1.10 16.80
N GLN A 135 -7.60 2.16 16.49
CA GLN A 135 -7.80 2.65 15.15
C GLN A 135 -6.49 3.03 14.46
N LEU A 136 -5.68 3.89 15.08
CA LEU A 136 -4.42 4.37 14.50
C LEU A 136 -3.42 3.22 14.34
N HIS A 137 -3.42 2.25 15.27
CA HIS A 137 -2.56 1.08 15.18
C HIS A 137 -2.91 0.18 13.99
N ILE A 138 -4.21 -0.11 13.77
CA ILE A 138 -4.65 -0.88 12.59
C ILE A 138 -4.26 -0.16 11.30
N GLN A 139 -4.53 1.16 11.22
CA GLN A 139 -4.17 1.98 10.07
C GLN A 139 -2.65 1.97 9.80
N PHE A 140 -1.84 2.08 10.86
CA PHE A 140 -0.39 2.07 10.75
C PHE A 140 0.13 0.75 10.18
N ILE A 141 -0.32 -0.39 10.71
CA ILE A 141 0.08 -1.71 10.21
C ILE A 141 -0.36 -1.90 8.75
N CYS A 142 -1.62 -1.61 8.44
CA CYS A 142 -2.13 -1.73 7.07
C CYS A 142 -1.38 -0.82 6.09
N GLN A 143 -1.01 0.40 6.48
CA GLN A 143 -0.31 1.32 5.58
C GLN A 143 1.12 0.87 5.32
N ILE A 144 1.85 0.44 6.35
CA ILE A 144 3.21 -0.09 6.18
C ILE A 144 3.21 -1.34 5.30
N GLU A 145 2.27 -2.26 5.55
CA GLU A 145 2.12 -3.45 4.72
C GLU A 145 1.79 -3.09 3.27
N LEU A 146 0.96 -2.07 3.04
CA LEU A 146 0.65 -1.60 1.69
C LEU A 146 1.88 -1.07 0.98
N MET A 147 2.69 -0.24 1.66
CA MET A 147 3.90 0.33 1.07
C MET A 147 4.90 -0.77 0.71
N TYR A 148 5.08 -1.74 1.61
CA TYR A 148 5.91 -2.92 1.32
C TYR A 148 5.36 -3.74 0.15
N TYR A 149 4.05 -3.95 0.11
CA TYR A 149 3.37 -4.66 -0.97
C TYR A 149 3.54 -3.95 -2.33
N VAL A 150 3.44 -2.63 -2.36
CA VAL A 150 3.72 -1.84 -3.56
C VAL A 150 5.16 -2.04 -4.01
N VAL A 151 6.14 -1.90 -3.12
CA VAL A 151 7.56 -2.05 -3.48
C VAL A 151 7.84 -3.46 -4.02
N SER A 152 7.42 -4.49 -3.28
CA SER A 152 7.67 -5.90 -3.61
C SER A 152 7.06 -6.36 -4.93
N GLN A 153 5.96 -5.74 -5.38
CA GLN A 153 5.29 -6.14 -6.62
C GLN A 153 5.51 -5.17 -7.78
N ALA A 154 5.42 -3.86 -7.53
CA ALA A 154 5.52 -2.85 -8.58
C ALA A 154 6.92 -2.84 -9.20
N ILE A 155 7.97 -3.02 -8.40
CA ILE A 155 9.34 -3.09 -8.92
C ILE A 155 9.47 -4.20 -9.96
N THR A 156 9.11 -5.44 -9.59
CA THR A 156 9.18 -6.60 -10.48
C THR A 156 8.30 -6.42 -11.71
N TYR A 157 7.09 -5.89 -11.55
CA TYR A 157 6.17 -5.64 -12.66
C TYR A 157 6.73 -4.62 -13.67
N TYR A 158 7.14 -3.45 -13.19
CA TYR A 158 7.60 -2.36 -14.05
C TYR A 158 9.00 -2.61 -14.63
N ALA A 159 9.86 -3.40 -13.97
CA ALA A 159 11.14 -3.84 -14.55
C ALA A 159 10.98 -4.61 -15.86
N GLN A 160 9.82 -5.24 -16.08
CA GLN A 160 9.50 -5.88 -17.35
C GLN A 160 8.67 -4.98 -18.27
N HIS A 161 7.72 -4.21 -17.71
CA HIS A 161 6.69 -3.52 -18.48
C HIS A 161 7.09 -2.10 -18.92
N ASP A 162 7.80 -1.38 -18.07
CA ASP A 162 8.22 0.00 -18.29
C ASP A 162 9.41 0.36 -17.38
N PRO A 163 10.63 -0.14 -17.66
CA PRO A 163 11.78 -0.05 -16.75
C PRO A 163 12.12 1.37 -16.29
N ALA A 164 11.97 2.35 -17.18
CA ALA A 164 12.22 3.76 -16.89
C ALA A 164 11.37 4.30 -15.72
N THR A 165 10.21 3.69 -15.45
CA THR A 165 9.33 4.03 -14.32
C THR A 165 9.99 3.76 -12.96
N LEU A 166 11.04 2.93 -12.90
CA LEU A 166 11.81 2.62 -11.69
C LEU A 166 12.89 3.65 -11.34
N SER A 167 13.11 4.66 -12.18
CA SER A 167 14.15 5.68 -11.97
C SER A 167 13.89 6.64 -10.80
N GLN A 168 12.64 6.73 -10.35
CA GLN A 168 12.21 7.58 -9.24
C GLN A 168 11.05 6.93 -8.49
N PHE A 169 10.96 7.17 -7.18
CA PHE A 169 9.83 6.76 -6.35
C PHE A 169 9.29 7.98 -5.60
N VAL A 170 8.12 8.46 -6.02
CA VAL A 170 7.46 9.64 -5.46
C VAL A 170 6.23 9.19 -4.70
N TRP A 171 6.23 9.32 -3.37
CA TRP A 171 5.13 8.90 -2.51
C TRP A 171 4.36 10.12 -2.00
N ARG A 172 3.05 10.09 -2.20
CA ARG A 172 2.12 11.10 -1.72
C ARG A 172 1.04 10.40 -0.91
N VAL A 173 0.88 10.81 0.34
CA VAL A 173 -0.10 10.24 1.26
C VAL A 173 -1.10 11.33 1.63
N ASP A 174 -2.39 11.01 1.64
CA ASP A 174 -3.43 11.93 2.07
C ASP A 174 -3.16 12.40 3.51
N GLN A 175 -2.98 13.70 3.69
CA GLN A 175 -2.74 14.29 5.01
C GLN A 175 -4.04 14.33 5.81
N LYS A 176 -3.98 14.01 7.10
CA LYS A 176 -5.19 13.99 7.96
C LYS A 176 -5.53 15.36 8.55
N ALA A 177 -4.55 16.27 8.65
CA ALA A 177 -4.76 17.63 9.12
C ALA A 177 -3.87 18.63 8.38
N LEU A 178 -4.43 19.80 8.05
CA LEU A 178 -3.75 20.86 7.28
C LEU A 178 -2.68 21.63 8.09
N GLU A 179 -2.87 21.76 9.40
CA GLU A 179 -2.13 22.75 10.21
C GLU A 179 -1.17 22.12 11.23
N LYS A 180 -1.19 20.80 11.40
CA LYS A 180 -0.38 20.13 12.43
C LYS A 180 -0.03 18.71 12.01
N ILE A 181 1.24 18.34 12.22
CA ILE A 181 1.68 16.94 12.19
C ILE A 181 0.83 16.15 13.19
N THR A 182 0.12 15.15 12.68
CA THR A 182 -0.75 14.32 13.51
C THR A 182 0.07 13.31 14.33
N GLU A 183 -0.50 12.80 15.42
CA GLU A 183 0.12 11.70 16.18
C GLU A 183 0.42 10.49 15.28
N TYR A 184 -0.46 10.23 14.31
CA TYR A 184 -0.26 9.21 13.30
C TYR A 184 0.99 9.47 12.45
N GLU A 185 1.13 10.67 11.88
CA GLU A 185 2.26 11.04 11.03
C GLU A 185 3.59 10.96 11.79
N GLU A 186 3.63 11.45 13.04
CA GLU A 186 4.83 11.37 13.88
C GLU A 186 5.24 9.92 14.16
N VAL A 187 4.27 9.08 14.52
CA VAL A 187 4.53 7.66 14.77
C VAL A 187 4.93 6.94 13.48
N PHE A 188 4.28 7.26 12.36
CA PHE A 188 4.60 6.71 11.05
C PHE A 188 6.05 7.03 10.67
N GLU A 189 6.46 8.29 10.72
CA GLU A 189 7.83 8.70 10.37
C GLU A 189 8.89 8.04 11.23
N ARG A 190 8.61 7.82 12.52
CA ARG A 190 9.57 7.26 13.46
C ARG A 190 9.66 5.74 13.39
N LEU A 191 8.52 5.04 13.26
CA LEU A 191 8.48 3.58 13.35
C LEU A 191 8.57 2.88 11.99
N SER A 192 8.09 3.52 10.90
CA SER A 192 8.15 2.93 9.56
C SER A 192 9.54 2.44 9.14
N PRO A 193 10.67 3.08 9.52
CA PRO A 193 11.98 2.61 9.07
C PRO A 193 12.31 1.20 9.57
N ALA A 194 12.13 0.96 10.87
CA ALA A 194 12.42 -0.33 11.48
C ALA A 194 11.50 -1.43 10.93
N TYR A 195 10.23 -1.12 10.73
CA TYR A 195 9.27 -2.05 10.17
C TYR A 195 9.57 -2.42 8.72
N LEU A 196 9.79 -1.43 7.85
CA LEU A 196 10.11 -1.67 6.45
C LEU A 196 11.41 -2.46 6.30
N GLN A 197 12.40 -2.20 7.15
CA GLN A 197 13.63 -2.98 7.19
C GLN A 197 13.34 -4.44 7.59
N MET A 198 12.60 -4.65 8.68
CA MET A 198 12.22 -5.99 9.15
C MET A 198 11.49 -6.79 8.05
N MET A 199 10.53 -6.17 7.38
CA MET A 199 9.80 -6.79 6.27
C MET A 199 10.72 -7.11 5.10
N SER A 200 11.61 -6.20 4.72
CA SER A 200 12.58 -6.41 3.64
C SER A 200 13.59 -7.52 3.91
N LEU A 201 13.94 -7.75 5.18
CA LEU A 201 14.82 -8.84 5.59
C LEU A 201 14.09 -10.18 5.60
N SER A 202 12.80 -10.17 5.96
CA SER A 202 11.99 -11.38 6.14
C SER A 202 11.41 -11.91 4.82
N ASP A 203 11.06 -11.02 3.89
CA ASP A 203 10.47 -11.37 2.58
C ASP A 203 11.09 -10.54 1.44
N PRO A 204 12.39 -10.69 1.14
CA PRO A 204 13.10 -9.81 0.19
C PRO A 204 12.42 -9.64 -1.17
N VAL A 205 12.55 -8.44 -1.76
CA VAL A 205 11.97 -8.12 -3.08
C VAL A 205 12.49 -9.10 -4.14
N MET A 206 11.57 -9.76 -4.83
CA MET A 206 11.91 -10.71 -5.89
C MET A 206 12.45 -9.99 -7.14
N MET A 207 13.71 -10.24 -7.48
CA MET A 207 14.33 -9.78 -8.72
C MET A 207 14.50 -10.92 -9.72
N ILE A 208 13.88 -10.80 -10.90
CA ILE A 208 13.95 -11.82 -11.96
C ILE A 208 15.11 -11.48 -12.89
N ALA A 209 16.09 -12.38 -13.02
CA ALA A 209 17.37 -12.11 -13.70
C ALA A 209 17.24 -11.50 -15.12
N ASP A 210 16.21 -11.86 -15.87
CA ASP A 210 15.99 -11.41 -17.25
C ASP A 210 15.28 -10.05 -17.39
N PHE A 211 14.94 -9.39 -16.28
CA PHE A 211 14.24 -8.11 -16.29
C PHE A 211 15.22 -6.92 -16.26
N ASP A 212 14.77 -5.77 -16.74
CA ASP A 212 15.59 -4.56 -16.78
C ASP A 212 15.43 -3.75 -15.49
N TYR A 213 16.41 -3.91 -14.61
CA TYR A 213 16.54 -3.14 -13.37
C TYR A 213 17.58 -2.03 -13.46
N SER A 214 18.09 -1.70 -14.64
CA SER A 214 19.16 -0.69 -14.80
C SER A 214 18.79 0.68 -14.22
N HIS A 215 17.51 1.01 -14.19
CA HIS A 215 16.97 2.23 -13.60
C HIS A 215 16.90 2.24 -12.06
N LEU A 216 17.15 1.10 -11.39
CA LEU A 216 17.20 1.00 -9.93
C LEU A 216 18.58 1.27 -9.32
N ALA A 217 19.63 1.47 -10.12
CA ALA A 217 21.01 1.58 -9.62
C ALA A 217 21.17 2.64 -8.51
N GLY A 218 20.40 3.73 -8.55
CA GLY A 218 20.41 4.75 -7.50
C GLY A 218 19.81 4.32 -6.16
N TYR A 219 19.16 3.15 -6.09
CA TYR A 219 18.46 2.61 -4.93
C TYR A 219 19.09 1.33 -4.39
N GLU A 220 20.15 0.81 -5.00
CA GLU A 220 20.93 -0.30 -4.45
C GLU A 220 21.70 0.16 -3.20
N LEU A 221 21.84 -0.73 -2.23
CA LEU A 221 22.68 -0.51 -1.06
C LEU A 221 24.14 -0.47 -1.51
N LEU A 222 24.82 0.63 -1.19
CA LEU A 222 26.26 0.74 -1.39
C LEU A 222 26.97 -0.15 -0.37
N GLU A 223 28.16 -0.65 -0.71
CA GLU A 223 28.98 -1.45 0.23
C GLU A 223 29.26 -0.71 1.54
N SER A 224 29.42 0.61 1.48
CA SER A 224 29.58 1.49 2.65
C SER A 224 28.32 1.65 3.50
N GLU A 225 27.14 1.34 2.95
CA GLU A 225 25.84 1.41 3.62
C GLU A 225 25.40 0.04 4.17
N THR A 226 26.15 -1.03 3.87
CA THR A 226 25.82 -2.39 4.30
C THR A 226 25.79 -2.48 5.84
N PRO A 227 24.64 -2.86 6.45
CA PRO A 227 24.50 -2.93 7.89
C PRO A 227 25.25 -4.12 8.51
N VAL A 228 26.56 -3.96 8.71
CA VAL A 228 27.44 -4.99 9.32
C VAL A 228 26.98 -5.44 10.72
N TYR A 229 26.26 -4.57 11.44
CA TYR A 229 25.69 -4.88 12.75
C TYR A 229 24.73 -6.07 12.74
N LEU A 230 24.07 -6.36 11.61
CA LEU A 230 23.16 -7.51 11.50
C LEU A 230 23.90 -8.82 11.77
N LYS A 231 25.10 -8.96 11.20
CA LYS A 231 25.97 -10.11 11.44
C LYS A 231 26.67 -10.00 12.78
N ASP A 232 27.33 -8.87 13.04
CA ASP A 232 28.23 -8.71 14.19
C ASP A 232 27.52 -8.73 15.55
N ASP A 233 26.32 -8.15 15.64
CA ASP A 233 25.59 -8.00 16.92
C ASP A 233 24.40 -8.97 17.04
N TYR A 234 23.88 -9.48 15.92
CA TYR A 234 22.65 -10.27 15.90
C TYR A 234 22.76 -11.65 15.23
N ASP A 235 23.93 -12.00 14.65
CA ASP A 235 24.15 -13.27 13.95
C ASP A 235 23.14 -13.51 12.80
N ILE A 236 22.70 -12.42 12.18
CA ILE A 236 21.79 -12.43 11.03
C ILE A 236 22.66 -12.37 9.76
N ASP A 237 22.88 -13.52 9.14
CA ASP A 237 23.62 -13.64 7.88
C ASP A 237 22.63 -13.52 6.70
N VAL A 238 22.67 -12.38 6.02
CA VAL A 238 21.81 -12.08 4.87
C VAL A 238 22.70 -11.75 3.69
N ASP A 239 22.39 -12.34 2.54
CA ASP A 239 22.99 -11.90 1.29
C ASP A 239 22.44 -10.51 0.95
N LEU A 240 23.33 -9.51 1.03
CA LEU A 240 23.01 -8.12 0.73
C LEU A 240 23.61 -7.68 -0.61
N GLU A 241 24.14 -8.61 -1.41
CA GLU A 241 24.62 -8.32 -2.75
C GLU A 241 23.46 -7.81 -3.62
N LYS A 242 23.56 -6.56 -4.10
CA LYS A 242 22.49 -5.86 -4.84
C LYS A 242 21.17 -5.71 -4.06
N ALA A 243 21.21 -5.75 -2.73
CA ALA A 243 20.04 -5.47 -1.92
C ALA A 243 19.57 -4.03 -2.13
N LEU A 244 18.25 -3.82 -2.13
CA LEU A 244 17.66 -2.50 -2.31
C LEU A 244 17.57 -1.74 -0.99
N ASN A 245 17.89 -0.45 -1.02
CA ASN A 245 17.69 0.47 0.10
C ASN A 245 16.20 0.82 0.20
N ILE A 246 15.44 0.00 0.92
CA ILE A 246 13.98 0.17 1.11
C ILE A 246 13.63 1.54 1.70
N GLN A 247 14.48 2.09 2.56
CA GLN A 247 14.27 3.42 3.15
C GLN A 247 14.34 4.50 2.09
N LYS A 248 15.32 4.43 1.18
CA LYS A 248 15.46 5.37 0.09
C LYS A 248 14.31 5.27 -0.91
N ILE A 249 13.84 4.06 -1.20
CA ILE A 249 12.70 3.81 -2.09
C ILE A 249 11.42 4.40 -1.52
N VAL A 250 11.13 4.17 -0.24
CA VAL A 250 9.85 4.54 0.38
C VAL A 250 9.84 5.98 0.90
N ARG A 251 10.94 6.44 1.51
CA ARG A 251 11.00 7.70 2.24
C ARG A 251 11.86 8.77 1.59
N GLY A 252 12.58 8.45 0.51
CA GLY A 252 13.46 9.40 -0.19
C GLY A 252 12.71 10.60 -0.77
N ASP A 253 11.46 10.41 -1.21
CA ASP A 253 10.55 11.46 -1.69
C ASP A 253 9.12 11.11 -1.26
N MET A 254 8.87 11.18 0.05
CA MET A 254 7.55 10.98 0.65
C MET A 254 7.03 12.29 1.24
N GLN A 255 5.77 12.61 0.94
CA GLN A 255 5.10 13.80 1.48
C GLN A 255 3.65 13.48 1.83
N PHE A 256 3.19 14.04 2.96
CA PHE A 256 1.78 14.16 3.27
C PHE A 256 1.25 15.42 2.58
N VAL A 257 0.16 15.29 1.83
CA VAL A 257 -0.33 16.35 0.93
C VAL A 257 -1.85 16.50 0.97
N ASP A 258 -2.34 17.68 0.62
CA ASP A 258 -3.78 17.96 0.49
C ASP A 258 -4.35 17.33 -0.79
N SER A 259 -5.39 16.52 -0.63
CA SER A 259 -6.16 15.95 -1.75
C SER A 259 -6.68 17.02 -2.73
N LYS A 260 -6.93 18.25 -2.30
CA LYS A 260 -7.39 19.34 -3.18
C LYS A 260 -6.35 19.75 -4.22
N GLU A 261 -5.08 19.75 -3.82
CA GLU A 261 -3.96 20.20 -4.66
C GLU A 261 -3.33 19.04 -5.46
N GLU A 262 -3.58 17.79 -5.04
CA GLU A 262 -2.95 16.60 -5.60
C GLU A 262 -3.96 15.64 -6.25
N PHE A 263 -4.04 15.68 -7.59
CA PHE A 263 -4.99 14.87 -8.37
C PHE A 263 -4.84 13.36 -8.12
N GLY A 264 -3.62 12.90 -7.85
CA GLY A 264 -3.34 11.50 -7.59
C GLY A 264 -3.91 11.01 -6.26
N ILE A 265 -3.98 11.88 -5.25
CA ILE A 265 -4.68 11.57 -3.98
C ILE A 265 -6.18 11.42 -4.23
N GLN A 266 -6.78 12.28 -5.05
CA GLN A 266 -8.21 12.13 -5.41
C GLN A 266 -8.48 10.81 -6.15
N LEU A 267 -7.54 10.34 -6.98
CA LEU A 267 -7.61 9.02 -7.57
C LEU A 267 -7.49 7.91 -6.52
N ALA A 268 -6.57 8.05 -5.56
CA ALA A 268 -6.41 7.09 -4.47
C ALA A 268 -7.68 7.00 -3.58
N ASP A 269 -8.30 8.13 -3.24
CA ASP A 269 -9.59 8.21 -2.52
C ASP A 269 -10.71 7.47 -3.26
N LEU A 270 -10.85 7.74 -4.57
CA LEU A 270 -11.85 7.08 -5.41
C LEU A 270 -11.64 5.56 -5.47
N LEU A 271 -10.39 5.12 -5.54
CA LEU A 271 -10.02 3.72 -5.62
C LEU A 271 -10.17 3.00 -4.27
N SER A 272 -9.78 3.63 -3.16
CA SER A 272 -9.95 3.08 -1.81
C SER A 272 -11.45 2.97 -1.49
N ALA A 273 -12.22 4.02 -1.74
CA ALA A 273 -13.68 4.01 -1.59
C ALA A 273 -14.34 2.99 -2.51
N GLY A 274 -13.83 2.85 -3.74
CA GLY A 274 -14.31 1.87 -4.71
C GLY A 274 -14.07 0.44 -4.27
N LEU A 275 -12.89 0.13 -3.75
CA LEU A 275 -12.58 -1.18 -3.18
C LEU A 275 -13.47 -1.48 -1.99
N ARG A 276 -13.56 -0.56 -1.03
CA ARG A 276 -14.44 -0.70 0.15
C ARG A 276 -15.89 -0.96 -0.25
N ARG A 277 -16.42 -0.14 -1.16
CA ARG A 277 -17.79 -0.27 -1.65
C ARG A 277 -18.01 -1.59 -2.39
N CYS A 278 -17.02 -2.07 -3.13
CA CYS A 278 -17.09 -3.37 -3.81
C CYS A 278 -17.14 -4.50 -2.79
N LEU A 279 -16.24 -4.55 -1.80
CA LEU A 279 -16.20 -5.60 -0.78
C LEU A 279 -17.50 -5.67 0.04
N ARG A 280 -18.19 -4.54 0.22
CA ARG A 280 -19.49 -4.47 0.89
C ARG A 280 -20.69 -4.76 -0.03
N SER A 281 -20.45 -5.21 -1.27
CA SER A 281 -21.49 -5.40 -2.30
C SER A 281 -22.36 -4.15 -2.54
N GLY A 282 -21.77 -2.95 -2.40
CA GLY A 282 -22.47 -1.67 -2.42
C GLY A 282 -22.66 -1.04 -3.80
N PHE A 283 -22.17 -1.66 -4.87
CA PHE A 283 -22.47 -1.26 -6.25
C PHE A 283 -23.71 -1.99 -6.76
N LYS A 284 -24.47 -1.34 -7.66
CA LYS A 284 -25.58 -2.00 -8.37
C LYS A 284 -25.10 -3.20 -9.17
N ASP A 285 -23.91 -3.11 -9.76
CA ASP A 285 -23.20 -4.21 -10.43
C ASP A 285 -21.81 -4.42 -9.81
N SER A 286 -21.79 -5.07 -8.65
CA SER A 286 -20.55 -5.32 -7.89
C SER A 286 -19.59 -6.27 -8.61
N LEU A 287 -20.07 -7.19 -9.46
CA LEU A 287 -19.20 -8.04 -10.27
C LEU A 287 -18.48 -7.24 -11.36
N ARG A 288 -19.16 -6.29 -11.99
CA ARG A 288 -18.51 -5.37 -12.94
C ARG A 288 -17.53 -4.44 -12.23
N ALA A 289 -17.86 -3.94 -11.04
CA ALA A 289 -16.90 -3.17 -10.24
C ALA A 289 -15.64 -3.99 -9.93
N ALA A 290 -15.80 -5.22 -9.44
CA ALA A 290 -14.69 -6.15 -9.19
C ALA A 290 -13.88 -6.44 -10.46
N THR A 291 -14.53 -6.55 -11.61
CA THR A 291 -13.87 -6.76 -12.91
C THR A 291 -12.94 -5.60 -13.24
N PHE A 292 -13.42 -4.37 -13.20
CA PHE A 292 -12.62 -3.19 -13.55
C PHE A 292 -11.53 -2.88 -12.52
N LEU A 293 -11.80 -3.08 -11.22
CA LEU A 293 -10.80 -2.96 -10.17
C LEU A 293 -9.68 -3.99 -10.36
N GLY A 294 -10.05 -5.25 -10.66
CA GLY A 294 -9.09 -6.33 -10.92
C GLY A 294 -8.13 -6.02 -12.07
N ARG A 295 -8.61 -5.35 -13.14
CA ARG A 295 -7.76 -4.96 -14.29
C ARG A 295 -6.69 -3.93 -13.98
N LEU A 296 -6.79 -3.24 -12.85
CA LEU A 296 -5.72 -2.37 -12.35
C LEU A 296 -4.73 -3.13 -11.47
N MET A 297 -5.07 -4.30 -10.96
CA MET A 297 -4.24 -5.06 -10.03
C MET A 297 -3.26 -5.96 -10.79
N VAL A 298 -2.07 -6.13 -10.22
CA VAL A 298 -1.04 -7.04 -10.75
C VAL A 298 -1.18 -8.39 -10.06
N GLN A 299 -1.04 -9.47 -10.83
CA GLN A 299 -1.03 -10.83 -10.30
C GLN A 299 0.14 -11.01 -9.35
N ARG A 300 -0.14 -11.49 -8.14
CA ARG A 300 0.90 -11.82 -7.17
C ARG A 300 1.55 -13.15 -7.51
N VAL A 301 2.83 -13.27 -7.20
CA VAL A 301 3.56 -14.54 -7.25
C VAL A 301 2.86 -15.56 -6.35
N GLN A 302 2.89 -16.84 -6.74
CA GLN A 302 2.17 -17.95 -6.09
C GLN A 302 0.63 -17.89 -6.17
N ASN A 303 0.05 -17.09 -7.08
CA ASN A 303 -1.40 -17.02 -7.30
C ASN A 303 -2.19 -16.57 -6.06
N ASN A 304 -1.55 -15.78 -5.21
CA ASN A 304 -2.14 -15.16 -4.02
C ASN A 304 -3.25 -14.17 -4.40
N TYR A 305 -4.10 -13.84 -3.43
CA TYR A 305 -5.23 -12.93 -3.63
C TYR A 305 -4.78 -11.53 -4.09
N PRO A 306 -5.58 -10.84 -4.92
CA PRO A 306 -5.24 -9.53 -5.49
C PRO A 306 -5.08 -8.40 -4.47
N LEU A 307 -5.74 -8.57 -3.33
CA LEU A 307 -5.72 -7.69 -2.18
C LEU A 307 -5.04 -8.42 -1.02
N LEU A 308 -4.36 -7.67 -0.15
CA LEU A 308 -3.98 -8.20 1.15
C LEU A 308 -5.19 -8.12 2.09
N LEU A 309 -5.52 -9.24 2.71
CA LEU A 309 -6.54 -9.30 3.75
C LEU A 309 -5.81 -9.40 5.08
N VAL A 310 -5.93 -8.35 5.91
CA VAL A 310 -5.19 -8.23 7.16
C VAL A 310 -6.16 -8.27 8.33
N SER A 311 -5.83 -9.03 9.36
CA SER A 311 -6.50 -9.07 10.65
C SER A 311 -5.42 -9.01 11.73
N LEU A 312 -5.61 -8.18 12.75
CA LEU A 312 -4.75 -8.19 13.94
C LEU A 312 -5.26 -9.17 15.02
N GLY A 313 -6.47 -9.70 14.84
CA GLY A 313 -7.04 -10.76 15.67
C GLY A 313 -6.96 -12.12 15.02
N GLU A 314 -7.96 -12.96 15.28
CA GLU A 314 -8.02 -14.28 14.66
C GLU A 314 -8.27 -14.18 13.14
N GLU A 315 -7.75 -15.16 12.41
CA GLU A 315 -8.06 -15.31 11.00
C GLU A 315 -9.51 -15.78 10.83
N GLY A 316 -10.25 -15.07 9.98
CA GLY A 316 -11.63 -15.39 9.62
C GLY A 316 -11.73 -15.90 8.19
N THR A 317 -12.80 -16.63 7.89
CA THR A 317 -13.16 -16.94 6.51
C THR A 317 -13.96 -15.79 5.91
N VAL A 318 -13.53 -15.30 4.75
CA VAL A 318 -14.29 -14.31 3.99
C VAL A 318 -15.64 -14.89 3.56
N ASP A 319 -16.73 -14.13 3.73
CA ASP A 319 -18.07 -14.55 3.32
C ASP A 319 -18.15 -14.84 1.81
N LYS A 320 -19.10 -15.72 1.42
CA LYS A 320 -19.22 -16.19 0.03
C LYS A 320 -19.42 -15.03 -0.98
N PRO A 321 -20.32 -14.05 -0.75
CA PRO A 321 -20.44 -12.88 -1.61
C PRO A 321 -19.10 -12.14 -1.80
N THR A 322 -18.42 -11.76 -0.73
CA THR A 322 -17.14 -11.03 -0.82
C THR A 322 -16.08 -11.87 -1.51
N ALA A 323 -15.99 -13.17 -1.19
CA ALA A 323 -15.07 -14.10 -1.84
C ALA A 323 -15.31 -14.20 -3.36
N ALA A 324 -16.56 -14.14 -3.82
CA ALA A 324 -16.87 -14.14 -5.25
C ALA A 324 -16.33 -12.87 -5.95
N LEU A 325 -16.40 -11.71 -5.28
CA LEU A 325 -15.87 -10.45 -5.80
C LEU A 325 -14.34 -10.44 -5.85
N ILE A 326 -13.67 -10.90 -4.78
CA ILE A 326 -12.21 -11.04 -4.74
C ILE A 326 -11.74 -12.02 -5.83
N ASN A 327 -12.45 -13.13 -6.01
CA ASN A 327 -12.15 -14.08 -7.08
C ASN A 327 -12.33 -13.47 -8.48
N MET A 328 -13.33 -12.60 -8.66
CA MET A 328 -13.50 -11.87 -9.91
C MET A 328 -12.34 -10.91 -10.16
N MET A 329 -11.91 -10.14 -9.15
CA MET A 329 -10.72 -9.29 -9.25
C MET A 329 -9.50 -10.12 -9.64
N ARG A 330 -9.28 -11.25 -8.97
CA ARG A 330 -8.14 -12.17 -9.24
C ARG A 330 -8.10 -12.62 -10.69
N ARG A 331 -9.25 -13.01 -11.26
CA ARG A 331 -9.36 -13.48 -12.65
C ARG A 331 -9.05 -12.39 -13.68
N GLN A 332 -9.18 -11.12 -13.30
CA GLN A 332 -9.02 -9.97 -14.19
C GLN A 332 -7.68 -9.25 -13.97
N GLN A 333 -6.84 -9.72 -13.05
CA GLN A 333 -5.52 -9.18 -12.81
C GLN A 333 -4.66 -9.17 -14.07
N ARG A 334 -3.78 -8.18 -14.14
CA ARG A 334 -2.70 -8.16 -15.11
C ARG A 334 -1.70 -9.25 -14.78
N PRO A 335 -1.22 -10.02 -15.77
CA PRO A 335 -0.19 -11.00 -15.51
C PRO A 335 1.10 -10.30 -15.07
N MET A 336 1.78 -10.84 -14.06
CA MET A 336 3.10 -10.35 -13.63
C MET A 336 4.11 -10.48 -14.77
N LEU A 337 4.05 -11.61 -15.49
CA LEU A 337 4.92 -11.90 -16.62
C LEU A 337 4.23 -11.51 -17.92
N LYS A 338 4.91 -10.73 -18.77
CA LYS A 338 4.51 -10.57 -20.17
C LYS A 338 4.37 -11.95 -20.79
N ARG A 339 3.23 -12.22 -21.43
CA ARG A 339 3.10 -13.39 -22.29
C ARG A 339 4.08 -13.21 -23.44
N GLU A 340 4.96 -14.18 -23.67
CA GLU A 340 5.75 -14.20 -24.89
C GLU A 340 4.78 -14.17 -26.07
N VAL A 341 4.88 -13.13 -26.89
CA VAL A 341 4.28 -13.17 -28.23
C VAL A 341 5.09 -14.23 -28.95
N GLY A 342 4.55 -15.44 -29.02
CA GLY A 342 5.18 -16.56 -29.70
C GLY A 342 5.70 -16.07 -31.05
N LYS A 343 6.99 -16.32 -31.31
CA LYS A 343 7.53 -16.25 -32.67
C LYS A 343 6.70 -17.24 -33.49
N SER A 344 5.70 -16.72 -34.20
CA SER A 344 4.93 -17.44 -35.21
C SER A 344 5.81 -17.81 -36.38
#